data_AF-A0A383AVC7-F1
#
_entry.id   AF-A0A383AVC7-F1
#
_cell.length_a   1.000
_cell.length_b   1.000
_cell.length_c   1.000
_cell.angle_alpha   90.00
_cell.angle_beta   90.00
_cell.angle_gamma   90.00
#
_symmetry.space_group_name_H-M   'P 1'
#
loop_
_entity.id
_entity.type
_entity.pdbx_description
1 polymer ?
#
loop_
_entity_poly.entity_id
_entity_poly.type
_entity_poly.pdbx_seq_one_letter_code
_entity_poly.pdbx_strand_id
1 'polypeptide(L)'
;EVEDDVPFMLHPGEFVLGSTLEHVEIPGDLVSRLEGKSSLGRIGLLIHSTAGYIDPGWKGQLTLELSNVSNLPITLYYRMKIGQMSFAQLSTEAEHLYGSEVLGSKYQGQKLPTASRMYRDFSDTEK
;
A
#
# COMPACT_ATOMS: atom_id res chain seq x y z
N GLU A 1 4.87 0.57 16.52
CA GLU A 1 6.08 0.11 15.80
C GLU A 1 6.55 -1.14 16.51
N VAL A 2 6.91 -2.18 15.79
CA VAL A 2 7.37 -3.46 16.38
C VAL A 2 8.89 -3.38 16.43
N GLU A 3 9.50 -3.81 17.54
CA GLU A 3 10.96 -3.86 17.66
C GLU A 3 11.55 -4.80 16.59
N ASP A 4 12.71 -4.44 16.03
CA ASP A 4 13.34 -5.14 14.90
C ASP A 4 13.53 -6.67 15.16
N ASP A 5 13.65 -7.05 16.44
CA ASP A 5 13.98 -8.41 16.89
C ASP A 5 12.73 -9.24 17.24
N VAL A 6 11.56 -8.61 17.31
CA VAL A 6 10.31 -9.25 17.71
C VAL A 6 9.41 -9.38 16.48
N PRO A 7 9.05 -10.60 16.06
CA PRO A 7 8.14 -10.73 14.93
C PRO A 7 6.71 -10.31 15.31
N PHE A 8 5.99 -9.75 14.34
CA PHE A 8 4.57 -9.45 14.49
C PHE A 8 3.73 -10.69 14.19
N MET A 9 2.91 -11.13 15.14
CA MET A 9 1.99 -12.24 14.94
C MET A 9 0.64 -11.72 14.44
N LEU A 10 0.27 -12.08 13.22
CA LEU A 10 -1.03 -11.78 12.64
C LEU A 10 -1.95 -12.98 12.84
N HIS A 11 -2.96 -12.85 13.71
CA HIS A 11 -3.86 -13.94 14.03
C HIS A 11 -4.91 -14.17 12.93
N PRO A 12 -5.52 -15.36 12.86
CA PRO A 12 -6.61 -15.66 11.94
C PRO A 12 -7.74 -14.61 11.99
N GLY A 13 -8.13 -14.08 10.83
CA GLY A 13 -9.18 -13.07 10.69
C GLY A 13 -8.77 -11.64 11.03
N GLU A 14 -7.53 -11.40 11.44
CA GLU A 14 -7.04 -10.05 11.72
C GLU A 14 -6.65 -9.28 10.45
N PHE A 15 -6.79 -7.96 10.56
CA PHE A 15 -6.38 -6.97 9.58
C PHE A 15 -5.47 -5.96 10.26
N VAL A 16 -4.33 -5.64 9.63
CA VAL A 16 -3.41 -4.60 10.11
C VAL A 16 -2.84 -3.78 8.95
N LEU A 17 -2.46 -2.54 9.24
CA LEU A 17 -1.70 -1.72 8.30
C LEU A 17 -0.20 -1.92 8.52
N GLY A 18 0.49 -2.31 7.45
CA GLY A 18 1.95 -2.34 7.36
C GLY A 18 2.47 -1.25 6.43
N SER A 19 3.79 -1.11 6.33
CA SER A 19 4.40 -0.26 5.31
C SER A 19 5.64 -0.89 4.72
N THR A 20 5.92 -0.59 3.45
CA THR A 20 7.17 -0.98 2.79
C THR A 20 8.35 -0.21 3.39
N LEU A 21 9.53 -0.81 3.32
CA LEU A 21 10.76 -0.09 3.70
C LEU A 21 11.19 0.88 2.59
N GLU A 22 10.91 0.49 1.35
CA GLU A 22 11.24 1.21 0.15
C GLU A 22 10.39 2.47 0.01
N HIS A 23 11.06 3.59 -0.29
CA HIS A 23 10.44 4.78 -0.86
C HIS A 23 10.35 4.60 -2.38
N VAL A 24 9.14 4.73 -2.91
CA VAL A 24 8.84 4.54 -4.32
C VAL A 24 8.50 5.88 -4.95
N GLU A 25 9.06 6.15 -6.14
CA GLU A 25 8.61 7.24 -7.00
C GLU A 25 8.20 6.69 -8.37
N ILE A 26 6.99 7.03 -8.82
CA ILE A 26 6.46 6.61 -10.12
C ILE A 26 6.48 7.83 -11.06
N PRO A 27 7.14 7.76 -12.24
CA PRO A 27 7.10 8.85 -13.20
C PRO A 27 5.70 9.01 -13.82
N GLY A 28 5.46 10.12 -14.53
CA GLY A 28 4.14 10.46 -15.06
C GLY A 28 3.62 9.55 -16.18
N ASP A 29 4.51 8.75 -16.77
CA ASP A 29 4.25 7.89 -17.92
C ASP A 29 4.15 6.39 -17.54
N LEU A 30 4.28 6.06 -16.26
CA LEU A 30 4.13 4.70 -15.74
C LEU A 30 3.00 4.60 -14.72
N VAL A 31 2.35 3.44 -14.69
CA VAL A 31 1.55 2.99 -13.54
C VAL A 31 2.21 1.74 -12.96
N SER A 32 2.22 1.62 -11.64
CA SER A 32 2.71 0.42 -10.97
C SER A 32 1.57 -0.33 -10.28
N ARG A 33 1.75 -1.63 -10.08
CA ARG A 33 0.87 -2.46 -9.26
C ARG A 33 1.67 -3.17 -8.19
N LEU A 34 1.20 -3.08 -6.95
CA LEU A 34 1.69 -3.89 -5.84
C LEU A 34 1.02 -5.26 -5.92
N GLU A 35 1.83 -6.31 -5.84
CA GLU A 35 1.41 -7.70 -5.99
C GLU A 35 1.90 -8.54 -4.81
N GLY A 36 1.06 -9.48 -4.38
CA GLY A 36 1.44 -10.49 -3.41
C GLY A 36 2.50 -11.47 -3.95
N LYS A 37 3.22 -12.13 -3.04
CA LYS A 37 4.07 -13.27 -3.40
C LYS A 37 3.27 -14.55 -3.31
N SER A 38 3.41 -15.43 -4.30
CA SER A 38 2.70 -16.73 -4.29
C SER A 38 2.96 -17.53 -3.01
N SER A 39 4.19 -17.51 -2.49
CA SER A 39 4.54 -18.20 -1.22
C SER A 39 3.72 -17.70 -0.03
N LEU A 40 3.41 -16.41 0.02
CA LEU A 40 2.62 -15.81 1.11
C LEU A 40 1.12 -16.03 0.91
N GLY A 41 0.64 -15.94 -0.34
CA GLY A 41 -0.74 -16.30 -0.67
C GLY A 41 -1.06 -17.76 -0.34
N ARG A 42 -0.10 -18.69 -0.50
CA ARG A 42 -0.26 -20.11 -0.16
C ARG A 42 -0.42 -20.38 1.34
N ILE A 43 -0.07 -19.43 2.21
CA ILE A 43 -0.31 -19.52 3.66
C ILE A 43 -1.48 -18.63 4.11
N GLY A 44 -2.23 -18.04 3.17
CA GLY A 44 -3.39 -17.20 3.47
C GLY A 44 -3.06 -15.77 3.88
N LEU A 45 -1.87 -15.25 3.57
CA LEU A 45 -1.56 -13.84 3.75
C LEU A 45 -1.92 -13.03 2.51
N LEU A 46 -2.86 -12.09 2.65
CA LEU A 46 -3.16 -11.05 1.66
C LEU A 46 -2.41 -9.77 2.04
N ILE A 47 -1.88 -9.04 1.05
CA ILE A 47 -1.05 -7.84 1.30
C ILE A 47 -1.67 -6.52 0.84
N HIS A 48 -2.70 -6.62 0.01
CA HIS A 48 -3.62 -5.54 -0.34
C HIS A 48 -4.98 -6.19 -0.61
N SER A 49 -6.09 -5.51 -0.25
CA SER A 49 -7.43 -6.05 -0.47
C SER A 49 -8.15 -5.36 -1.62
N THR A 50 -7.90 -4.06 -1.84
CA THR A 50 -8.71 -3.27 -2.78
C THR A 50 -7.90 -2.32 -3.68
N ALA A 51 -6.86 -1.66 -3.16
CA ALA A 51 -6.06 -0.70 -3.90
C ALA A 51 -4.68 -1.29 -4.27
N GLY A 52 -4.60 -1.98 -5.41
CA GLY A 52 -3.34 -2.55 -5.90
C GLY A 52 -2.50 -1.58 -6.74
N TYR A 53 -3.11 -0.53 -7.30
CA TYR A 53 -2.41 0.43 -8.17
C TYR A 53 -1.64 1.48 -7.37
N ILE A 54 -0.53 1.92 -7.94
CA ILE A 54 0.30 3.01 -7.49
C ILE A 54 0.38 3.99 -8.65
N ASP A 55 -0.23 5.16 -8.47
CA ASP A 55 -0.54 6.11 -9.53
C ASP A 55 0.71 6.82 -10.09
N PRO A 56 0.65 7.28 -11.36
CA PRO A 56 1.68 8.15 -11.94
C PRO A 56 1.91 9.39 -11.07
N GLY A 57 3.18 9.70 -10.77
CA GLY A 57 3.55 10.80 -9.88
C GLY A 57 3.52 10.48 -8.38
N TRP A 58 3.17 9.25 -7.98
CA TRP A 58 3.27 8.83 -6.58
C TRP A 58 4.70 8.97 -6.05
N LYS A 59 4.84 9.44 -4.79
CA LYS A 59 6.09 9.49 -4.04
C LYS A 59 5.85 9.11 -2.58
N GLY A 60 6.52 8.07 -2.09
CA GLY A 60 6.43 7.69 -0.68
C GLY A 60 6.61 6.20 -0.44
N GLN A 61 6.55 5.81 0.83
CA GLN A 61 6.41 4.40 1.22
C GLN A 61 4.98 3.92 0.99
N LEU A 62 4.80 2.66 0.61
CA LEU A 62 3.48 2.10 0.36
C LEU A 62 2.86 1.64 1.69
N THR A 63 1.57 1.89 1.88
CA THR A 63 0.78 1.25 2.94
C THR A 63 0.34 -0.13 2.46
N LEU A 64 0.48 -1.14 3.32
CA LEU A 64 0.04 -2.51 3.07
C LEU A 64 -1.20 -2.80 3.91
N GLU A 65 -2.17 -3.47 3.31
CA GLU A 65 -3.38 -3.96 3.98
C GLU A 65 -3.19 -5.45 4.23
N LEU A 66 -2.63 -5.81 5.37
CA LEU A 66 -2.23 -7.19 5.68
C LEU A 66 -3.39 -7.92 6.36
N SER A 67 -3.86 -9.00 5.73
CA SER A 67 -4.96 -9.82 6.25
C SER A 67 -4.58 -11.28 6.29
N ASN A 68 -4.86 -11.95 7.42
CA ASN A 68 -4.71 -13.39 7.55
C ASN A 68 -6.07 -14.08 7.34
N VAL A 69 -6.25 -14.71 6.17
CA VAL A 69 -7.46 -15.47 5.83
C VAL A 69 -7.31 -16.97 6.07
N SER A 70 -6.21 -17.41 6.69
CA SER A 70 -6.00 -18.79 7.11
C SER A 70 -6.56 -19.04 8.52
N ASN A 71 -6.45 -20.29 8.99
CA ASN A 71 -6.83 -20.69 10.35
C ASN A 71 -5.63 -20.80 11.32
N LEU A 72 -4.42 -20.44 10.89
CA LEU A 72 -3.21 -20.46 11.71
C LEU A 72 -2.61 -19.04 11.83
N PRO A 73 -2.00 -18.67 12.96
CA PRO A 73 -1.26 -17.41 13.07
C PRO A 73 -0.10 -17.35 12.06
N ILE A 74 0.11 -16.18 11.47
CA ILE A 74 1.21 -15.91 10.54
C ILE A 74 2.21 -14.97 11.21
N THR A 75 3.48 -15.36 11.20
CA THR A 75 4.56 -14.57 11.76
C THR A 75 5.16 -13.68 10.68
N LEU A 76 5.05 -12.36 10.85
CA LEU A 76 5.64 -11.35 9.98
C LEU A 76 6.96 -10.85 10.59
N TYR A 77 8.04 -10.99 9.85
CA TYR A 77 9.37 -10.58 10.28
C TYR A 77 9.72 -9.22 9.68
N TYR A 78 10.34 -8.36 10.45
CA TYR A 78 10.90 -7.11 9.94
C TYR A 78 11.84 -7.40 8.75
N ARG A 79 11.78 -6.58 7.70
CA ARG A 79 12.54 -6.73 6.43
C ARG A 79 12.24 -7.97 5.60
N MET A 80 11.25 -8.80 5.95
CA MET A 80 10.88 -9.90 5.07
C MET A 80 10.34 -9.40 3.73
N LYS A 81 10.60 -10.14 2.65
CA LYS A 81 10.02 -9.84 1.33
C LYS A 81 8.50 -10.08 1.39
N ILE A 82 7.71 -9.02 1.40
CA ILE A 82 6.25 -9.09 1.59
C ILE A 82 5.46 -9.06 0.27
N GLY A 83 6.01 -8.42 -0.76
CA GLY A 83 5.36 -8.24 -2.05
C GLY A 83 6.35 -8.13 -3.20
N GLN A 84 5.83 -7.69 -4.34
CA GLN A 84 6.59 -7.34 -5.54
C GLN A 84 5.82 -6.27 -6.31
N MET A 85 6.50 -5.55 -7.19
CA MET A 85 5.88 -4.51 -8.02
C MET A 85 6.04 -4.85 -9.49
N SER A 86 5.00 -4.58 -10.28
CA SER A 86 5.05 -4.60 -11.74
C SER A 86 4.73 -3.21 -12.28
N PHE A 87 5.43 -2.81 -13.33
CA PHE A 87 5.26 -1.50 -13.97
C PHE A 87 4.69 -1.68 -15.37
N ALA A 88 3.76 -0.81 -15.74
CA ALA A 88 3.19 -0.74 -17.07
C ALA A 88 3.33 0.67 -17.63
N GLN A 89 3.78 0.76 -18.88
CA GLN A 89 3.84 2.02 -19.62
C GLN A 89 2.42 2.47 -19.96
N LEU A 90 2.12 3.74 -19.69
CA LEU A 90 0.89 4.37 -20.17
C LEU A 90 0.99 4.68 -21.67
N SER A 91 -0.15 4.77 -22.34
CA SER A 91 -0.19 5.17 -23.76
C SER A 91 0.34 6.59 -23.99
N THR A 92 0.16 7.47 -23.01
CA THR A 92 0.65 8.84 -22.94
C THR A 92 0.91 9.19 -21.47
N GLU A 93 1.70 10.23 -21.21
CA GLU A 93 1.85 10.77 -19.86
C GLU A 93 0.47 11.16 -19.27
N ALA A 94 0.30 10.95 -17.96
CA ALA A 94 -0.93 11.31 -17.27
C ALA A 94 -1.08 12.84 -17.19
N GLU A 95 -2.25 13.35 -17.59
CA GLU A 95 -2.56 14.79 -17.60
C GLU A 95 -2.47 15.43 -16.21
N HIS A 96 -2.86 14.67 -15.18
CA HIS A 96 -2.74 15.06 -13.78
C HIS A 96 -2.02 13.97 -12.99
N LEU A 97 -0.93 14.36 -12.34
CA LEU A 97 -0.12 13.46 -11.52
C LEU A 97 -0.68 13.35 -10.11
N TYR A 98 -0.46 12.21 -9.46
CA TYR A 98 -0.77 12.05 -8.05
C TYR A 98 -0.10 13.14 -7.20
N GLY A 99 -0.85 13.71 -6.26
CA GLY A 99 -0.39 14.85 -5.46
C GLY A 99 -0.65 16.22 -6.09
N SER A 100 -1.14 16.29 -7.33
CA SER A 100 -1.63 17.56 -7.88
C SER A 100 -2.86 18.06 -7.12
N GLU A 101 -3.03 19.38 -7.06
CA GLU A 101 -4.17 20.01 -6.39
C GLU A 101 -5.51 19.55 -7.00
N VAL A 102 -5.55 19.39 -8.32
CA VAL A 102 -6.73 18.96 -9.07
C VAL A 102 -7.23 17.58 -8.64
N LEU A 103 -6.33 16.63 -8.36
CA LEU A 103 -6.71 15.28 -7.92
C LEU A 103 -7.02 15.21 -6.42
N GLY A 104 -6.72 16.25 -5.63
CA GLY A 104 -6.97 16.26 -4.19
C GLY A 104 -6.33 15.09 -3.44
N SER A 105 -5.20 14.57 -3.95
CA SER A 105 -4.62 13.30 -3.49
C SER A 105 -4.30 13.33 -1.99
N LYS A 106 -4.58 12.21 -1.32
CA LYS A 106 -4.59 12.16 0.14
C LYS A 106 -3.26 11.75 0.77
N TYR A 107 -2.43 11.00 0.07
CA TYR A 107 -1.34 10.23 0.68
C TYR A 107 0.06 10.54 0.10
N GLN A 108 0.19 11.62 -0.69
CA GLN A 108 1.46 12.00 -1.30
C GLN A 108 2.53 12.26 -0.21
N GLY A 109 3.71 11.68 -0.38
CA GLY A 109 4.86 11.84 0.53
C GLY A 109 4.80 11.06 1.84
N GLN A 110 3.89 10.08 1.99
CA GLN A 110 3.78 9.33 3.24
C GLN A 110 5.05 8.49 3.55
N LYS A 111 5.39 8.40 4.84
CA LYS A 111 6.57 7.68 5.38
C LYS A 111 6.23 6.58 6.38
N LEU A 112 4.95 6.38 6.64
CA LEU A 112 4.41 5.47 7.63
C LEU A 112 3.05 4.98 7.10
N PRO A 113 2.49 3.88 7.65
CA PRO A 113 1.15 3.44 7.31
C PRO A 113 0.12 4.48 7.77
N THR A 114 -0.16 5.45 6.90
CA THR A 114 -1.04 6.57 7.21
C THR A 114 -2.47 6.06 7.27
N ALA A 115 -3.16 6.34 8.39
CA ALA A 115 -4.56 5.98 8.53
C ALA A 115 -5.43 6.63 7.44
N SER A 116 -6.58 6.01 7.16
CA SER A 116 -7.49 6.46 6.12
C SER A 116 -7.86 7.95 6.28
N ARG A 117 -7.78 8.68 5.16
CA ARG A 117 -8.22 10.09 5.04
C ARG A 117 -9.52 10.22 4.25
N MET A 118 -10.33 9.16 4.21
CA MET A 118 -11.61 9.14 3.48
C MET A 118 -12.56 10.26 3.91
N TYR A 119 -12.50 10.68 5.19
CA TYR A 119 -13.31 11.78 5.71
C TYR A 119 -13.13 13.11 4.96
N ARG A 120 -12.00 13.33 4.27
CA ARG A 120 -11.73 14.55 3.48
C ARG A 120 -12.63 14.68 2.25
N ASP A 121 -13.28 13.61 1.81
CA ASP A 121 -14.21 13.66 0.67
C ASP A 121 -15.59 14.19 1.06
N PHE A 122 -15.88 14.27 2.36
CA PHE A 122 -17.20 14.62 2.89
C PHE A 122 -17.24 16.01 3.53
N SER A 123 -16.13 16.76 3.53
CA SER A 123 -16.02 18.07 4.18
C SER A 123 -16.66 19.23 3.40
N ASP A 124 -17.33 18.97 2.28
CA ASP A 124 -17.97 20.00 1.43
C ASP A 124 -19.50 20.10 1.58
N THR A 125 -20.10 19.61 2.67
CA THR A 125 -21.56 19.75 2.88
C THR A 125 -22.05 21.14 3.29
N GLU A 126 -21.21 22.18 3.26
CA GLU A 126 -21.61 23.59 3.48
C GLU A 126 -20.93 24.56 2.51
N LYS A 127 -21.31 24.52 1.23
CA LYS A 127 -21.22 25.67 0.31
C LYS A 127 -22.48 25.79 -0.54
#